data_AF-T0ZP72-F1
#
_entry.id   AF-T0ZP72-F1
#
_cell.length_a   1.000
_cell.length_b   1.000
_cell.length_c   1.000
_cell.angle_alpha   90.00
_cell.angle_beta   90.00
_cell.angle_gamma   90.00
#
_symmetry.space_group_name_H-M   'P 1'
#
loop_
_entity.id
_entity.type
_entity.pdbx_description
1 polymer ?
#
loop_
_entity_poly.entity_id
_entity_poly.type
_entity_poly.pdbx_seq_one_letter_code
_entity_poly.pdbx_strand_id
1 'polypeptide(L)'
;MSEPDSSAPPQDAFDRVNFLELRNTQLAEAIKRVESERHYMESEILRLQREVKRMKTELDRLRYPPLIVGSVRDVLTDGRVIVKSSTGPDFVVNSAETVEHTKMTIGSRVALNKQTLAVMGVLPASLDPLVTASEIVDKPTVTYEDIGGLSEEIREIREAVEYPLLRSELYKRVGVDPPRRSAPHRIPR
;
A
#
# COMPACT_ATOMS: atom_id res chain seq x y z
N MET A 1 42.13 44.65 26.90
CA MET A 1 42.88 44.05 28.01
C MET A 1 42.05 42.85 28.47
N SER A 2 41.87 41.84 27.62
CA SER A 2 42.83 40.75 27.33
C SER A 2 42.83 39.77 28.50
N GLU A 3 41.91 38.81 28.42
CA GLU A 3 41.85 37.60 29.24
C GLU A 3 43.21 36.88 29.16
N PRO A 4 43.79 36.45 30.28
CA PRO A 4 45.01 35.65 30.23
C PRO A 4 44.66 34.22 29.83
N ASP A 5 45.16 33.81 28.66
CA ASP A 5 45.15 32.44 28.15
C ASP A 5 45.57 31.43 29.24
N SER A 6 44.64 30.58 29.67
CA SER A 6 44.92 29.47 30.59
C SER A 6 45.49 28.24 29.86
N SER A 7 46.22 28.43 28.76
CA SER A 7 46.70 27.37 27.87
C SER A 7 48.22 27.29 27.72
N ALA A 8 48.99 27.84 28.66
CA ALA A 8 50.45 27.67 28.65
C ALA A 8 50.83 26.31 29.27
N PRO A 9 51.52 25.40 28.55
CA PRO A 9 52.02 24.17 29.15
C PRO A 9 53.08 24.47 30.22
N PRO A 10 53.14 23.70 31.32
CA PRO A 10 54.09 23.94 32.41
C PRO A 10 55.55 23.92 31.91
N GLN A 11 56.36 24.87 32.41
CA GLN A 11 57.74 25.09 31.95
C GLN A 11 58.74 24.11 32.56
N ASP A 12 58.43 23.48 33.70
CA ASP A 12 59.26 22.44 34.31
C ASP A 12 58.82 21.03 33.91
N ALA A 13 59.79 20.17 33.59
CA ALA A 13 59.53 18.79 33.16
C ALA A 13 58.71 17.99 34.18
N PHE A 14 58.90 18.25 35.48
CA PHE A 14 58.15 17.62 36.56
C PHE A 14 56.68 18.06 36.61
N ASP A 15 56.40 19.35 36.48
CA ASP A 15 55.01 19.87 36.48
C ASP A 15 54.24 19.40 35.25
N ARG A 16 54.93 19.26 34.11
CA ARG A 16 54.34 18.72 32.89
C ARG A 16 54.04 17.22 33.01
N VAL A 17 54.90 16.45 33.66
CA VAL A 17 54.65 15.02 33.96
C VAL A 17 53.44 14.87 34.88
N ASN A 18 53.38 15.62 35.97
CA ASN A 18 52.25 15.58 36.91
C ASN A 18 50.92 15.99 36.26
N PHE A 19 50.93 17.03 35.41
CA PHE A 19 49.74 17.45 34.66
C PHE A 19 49.29 16.38 33.64
N LEU A 20 50.24 15.74 32.95
CA LEU A 20 49.93 14.67 32.01
C LEU A 20 49.41 13.41 32.73
N GLU A 21 49.94 13.09 33.90
CA GLU A 21 49.43 12.01 34.75
C GLU A 21 47.99 12.27 35.18
N LEU A 22 47.68 13.49 35.66
CA LEU A 22 46.32 13.89 36.04
C LEU A 22 45.36 13.86 34.84
N ARG A 23 45.81 14.30 33.67
CA ARG A 23 44.99 14.24 32.46
C ARG A 23 44.76 12.80 31.99
N ASN A 24 45.78 11.93 32.12
CA ASN A 24 45.66 10.51 31.80
C ASN A 24 44.67 9.80 32.73
N THR A 25 44.66 10.12 34.03
CA THR A 25 43.67 9.53 34.96
C THR A 25 42.25 10.01 34.65
N GLN A 26 42.06 11.31 34.39
CA GLN A 26 40.76 11.85 33.96
C GLN A 26 40.25 11.23 32.66
N LEU A 27 41.13 11.05 31.67
CA LEU A 27 40.78 10.38 30.41
C LEU A 27 40.44 8.90 30.62
N ALA A 28 41.17 8.20 31.50
CA ALA A 28 40.87 6.81 31.83
C ALA A 28 39.49 6.66 32.51
N GLU A 29 39.13 7.58 33.40
CA GLU A 29 37.80 7.61 34.02
C GLU A 29 36.69 7.92 33.00
N ALA A 30 36.94 8.86 32.08
CA ALA A 30 36.01 9.19 31.00
C ALA A 30 35.79 8.01 30.05
N ILE A 31 36.86 7.30 29.66
CA ILE A 31 36.77 6.08 28.84
C ILE A 31 35.91 5.04 29.55
N LYS A 32 36.19 4.77 30.84
CA LYS A 32 35.42 3.79 31.63
C LYS A 32 33.94 4.16 31.73
N ARG A 33 33.61 5.45 31.88
CA ARG A 33 32.23 5.93 31.87
C ARG A 33 31.55 5.66 30.52
N VAL A 34 32.19 6.09 29.43
CA VAL A 34 31.66 5.90 28.07
C VAL A 34 31.50 4.42 27.74
N GLU A 35 32.44 3.56 28.15
CA GLU A 35 32.33 2.11 27.98
C GLU A 35 31.13 1.53 28.74
N SER A 36 30.87 2.00 29.97
CA SER A 36 29.71 1.57 30.75
C SER A 36 28.38 2.01 30.13
N GLU A 37 28.31 3.24 29.61
CA GLU A 37 27.14 3.75 28.87
C GLU A 37 26.92 2.98 27.58
N ARG A 38 28.01 2.69 26.85
CA ARG A 38 27.98 1.88 25.62
C ARG A 38 27.41 0.49 25.91
N HIS A 39 27.88 -0.19 26.96
CA HIS A 39 27.36 -1.50 27.34
C HIS A 39 25.89 -1.47 27.79
N TYR A 40 25.47 -0.41 28.46
CA TYR A 40 24.06 -0.22 28.79
C TYR A 40 23.20 -0.06 27.52
N MET A 41 23.62 0.80 26.59
CA MET A 41 22.92 1.01 25.33
C MET A 41 22.90 -0.25 24.45
N GLU A 42 24.02 -0.98 24.36
CA GLU A 42 24.10 -2.27 23.64
C GLU A 42 23.10 -3.28 24.22
N SER A 43 22.98 -3.34 25.55
CA SER A 43 22.03 -4.22 26.24
C SER A 43 20.58 -3.82 25.94
N GLU A 44 20.29 -2.51 25.90
CA GLU A 44 18.95 -1.99 25.63
C GLU A 44 18.56 -2.21 24.15
N ILE A 45 19.50 -2.02 23.22
CA ILE A 45 19.30 -2.36 21.79
C ILE A 45 18.94 -3.84 21.66
N LEU A 46 19.69 -4.73 22.32
CA LEU A 46 19.41 -6.17 22.30
C LEU A 46 18.05 -6.51 22.92
N ARG A 47 17.60 -5.76 23.92
CA ARG A 47 16.26 -5.93 24.52
C ARG A 47 15.17 -5.51 23.54
N LEU A 48 15.28 -4.31 22.98
CA LEU A 48 14.32 -3.77 22.01
C LEU A 48 14.26 -4.63 20.74
N GLN A 49 15.39 -5.12 20.25
CA GLN A 49 15.43 -6.04 19.10
C GLN A 49 14.67 -7.34 19.38
N ARG A 50 14.79 -7.89 20.60
CA ARG A 50 14.03 -9.08 21.01
C ARG A 50 12.53 -8.79 21.10
N GLU A 51 12.15 -7.61 21.59
CA GLU A 51 10.76 -7.17 21.69
C GLU A 51 10.13 -6.95 20.31
N VAL A 52 10.84 -6.28 19.40
CA VAL A 52 10.44 -6.14 17.99
C VAL A 52 10.28 -7.50 17.33
N LYS A 53 11.23 -8.43 17.55
CA LYS A 53 11.13 -9.78 17.00
C LYS A 53 9.89 -10.52 17.52
N ARG A 54 9.56 -10.38 18.80
CA ARG A 54 8.35 -10.95 19.42
C ARG A 54 7.09 -10.37 18.78
N MET A 55 6.97 -9.04 18.72
CA MET A 55 5.81 -8.38 18.12
C MET A 55 5.63 -8.75 16.65
N LYS A 56 6.73 -8.86 15.88
CA LYS A 56 6.67 -9.35 14.49
C LYS A 56 6.12 -10.77 14.41
N THR A 57 6.58 -11.69 15.26
CA THR A 57 6.05 -13.06 15.25
C THR A 57 4.57 -13.13 15.64
N GLU A 58 4.09 -12.23 16.50
CA GLU A 58 2.67 -12.12 16.84
C GLU A 58 1.85 -11.57 15.66
N LEU A 59 2.37 -10.55 14.96
CA LEU A 59 1.74 -10.01 13.76
C LEU A 59 1.68 -11.04 12.63
N ASP A 60 2.74 -11.82 12.44
CA ASP A 60 2.79 -12.88 11.42
C ASP A 60 1.77 -13.98 11.70
N ARG A 61 1.52 -14.32 12.98
CA ARG A 61 0.45 -15.25 13.36
C ARG A 61 -0.93 -14.73 13.02
N LEU A 62 -1.17 -13.42 13.19
CA LEU A 62 -2.45 -12.81 12.80
C LEU A 62 -2.63 -12.78 11.28
N ARG A 63 -1.54 -12.65 10.51
CA ARG A 63 -1.54 -12.64 9.03
C ARG A 63 -1.65 -14.02 8.39
N TYR A 64 -1.36 -15.08 9.14
CA TYR A 64 -1.33 -16.43 8.58
C TYR A 64 -2.74 -16.91 8.20
N PRO A 65 -2.93 -17.52 7.01
CA PRO A 65 -4.22 -18.09 6.63
C PRO A 65 -4.65 -19.20 7.61
N PRO A 66 -5.96 -19.35 7.88
CA PRO A 66 -7.09 -18.88 7.05
C PRO A 66 -7.58 -17.47 7.40
N LEU A 67 -7.70 -16.62 6.38
CA LEU A 67 -8.36 -15.31 6.44
C LEU A 67 -9.78 -15.41 5.87
N ILE A 68 -10.69 -14.60 6.40
CA ILE A 68 -12.08 -14.54 5.93
C ILE A 68 -12.18 -13.51 4.82
N VAL A 69 -12.80 -13.85 3.70
CA VAL A 69 -13.06 -12.88 2.63
C VAL A 69 -14.35 -12.11 2.95
N GLY A 70 -14.28 -10.78 2.87
CA GLY A 70 -15.42 -9.88 2.99
C GLY A 70 -15.43 -8.79 1.92
N SER A 71 -16.41 -7.92 1.97
CA SER A 71 -16.49 -6.71 1.14
C SER A 71 -16.61 -5.46 2.00
N VAL A 72 -16.00 -4.36 1.55
CA VAL A 72 -16.16 -3.06 2.19
C VAL A 72 -17.50 -2.47 1.80
N ARG A 73 -18.31 -2.09 2.79
CA ARG A 73 -19.57 -1.37 2.58
C ARG A 73 -19.36 0.14 2.64
N ASP A 74 -18.57 0.60 3.59
CA ASP A 74 -18.31 2.03 3.79
C ASP A 74 -16.97 2.25 4.51
N VAL A 75 -16.34 3.41 4.29
CA VAL A 75 -15.10 3.83 4.94
C VAL A 75 -15.40 5.11 5.73
N LEU A 76 -15.22 5.05 7.04
CA LEU A 76 -15.48 6.19 7.93
C LEU A 76 -14.30 7.15 7.93
N THR A 77 -14.58 8.42 8.25
CA THR A 77 -13.57 9.50 8.29
C THR A 77 -12.55 9.36 9.42
N ASP A 78 -12.84 8.52 10.41
CA ASP A 78 -11.99 8.23 11.57
C ASP A 78 -11.07 7.01 11.37
N GLY A 79 -11.01 6.46 10.15
CA GLY A 79 -10.18 5.30 9.82
C GLY A 79 -10.82 3.94 10.11
N ARG A 80 -12.03 3.92 10.68
CA ARG A 80 -12.83 2.68 10.80
C ARG A 80 -13.47 2.33 9.46
N VAL A 81 -13.77 1.05 9.27
CA VAL A 81 -14.35 0.55 8.03
C VAL A 81 -15.53 -0.34 8.35
N ILE A 82 -16.62 -0.18 7.61
CA ILE A 82 -17.77 -1.08 7.68
C ILE A 82 -17.52 -2.20 6.68
N VAL A 83 -17.38 -3.42 7.18
CA VAL A 83 -17.15 -4.61 6.35
C VAL A 83 -18.32 -5.57 6.48
N LYS A 84 -18.69 -6.19 5.36
CA LYS A 84 -19.62 -7.29 5.31
C LYS A 84 -18.83 -8.59 5.21
N SER A 85 -18.93 -9.42 6.24
CA SER A 85 -18.37 -10.78 6.21
C SER A 85 -19.18 -11.66 5.25
N SER A 86 -18.54 -12.63 4.61
CA SER A 86 -19.20 -13.54 3.65
C SER A 86 -20.39 -14.31 4.23
N THR A 87 -20.44 -14.51 5.54
CA THR A 87 -21.47 -15.30 6.24
C THR A 87 -22.19 -14.52 7.34
N GLY A 88 -22.00 -13.21 7.43
CA GLY A 88 -22.41 -12.44 8.61
C GLY A 88 -23.08 -11.09 8.33
N PRO A 89 -23.47 -10.39 9.41
CA PRO A 89 -23.94 -9.01 9.35
C PRO A 89 -22.77 -8.05 9.03
N ASP A 90 -23.10 -6.76 8.93
CA ASP A 90 -22.10 -5.71 8.77
C ASP A 90 -21.42 -5.42 10.12
N PHE A 91 -20.10 -5.34 10.11
CA PHE A 91 -19.29 -5.03 11.29
C PHE A 91 -18.49 -3.75 11.07
N VAL A 92 -18.41 -2.92 12.12
CA VAL A 92 -17.47 -1.79 12.15
C VAL A 92 -16.16 -2.31 12.71
N VAL A 93 -15.12 -2.32 11.88
CA VAL A 93 -13.81 -2.88 12.21
C VAL A 93 -12.74 -1.81 12.05
N ASN A 94 -11.61 -2.02 12.72
CA ASN A 94 -10.45 -1.18 12.50
C ASN A 94 -9.72 -1.60 11.22
N SER A 95 -9.21 -0.63 10.48
CA SER A 95 -8.26 -0.87 9.40
C SER A 95 -6.88 -1.14 10.01
N ALA A 96 -6.15 -2.14 9.51
CA ALA A 96 -4.75 -2.29 9.89
C ALA A 96 -3.93 -1.11 9.32
N GLU A 97 -3.01 -0.56 10.12
CA GLU A 97 -2.13 0.55 9.72
C GLU A 97 -1.29 0.25 8.46
N THR A 98 -1.10 -1.04 8.15
CA THR A 98 -0.37 -1.47 6.94
C THR A 98 -1.19 -1.35 5.65
N VAL A 99 -2.49 -1.05 5.72
CA VAL A 99 -3.37 -0.95 4.55
C VAL A 99 -3.61 0.53 4.23
N GLU A 100 -3.24 0.93 3.00
CA GLU A 100 -3.50 2.28 2.52
C GLU A 100 -5.01 2.49 2.26
N HIS A 101 -5.59 3.48 2.95
CA HIS A 101 -6.99 3.87 2.79
C HIS A 101 -7.35 4.26 1.34
N THR A 102 -6.38 4.72 0.54
CA THR A 102 -6.57 5.11 -0.86
C THR A 102 -6.96 3.95 -1.77
N LYS A 103 -6.59 2.72 -1.42
CA LYS A 103 -6.93 1.50 -2.20
C LYS A 103 -8.27 0.90 -1.77
N MET A 104 -8.84 1.40 -0.68
CA MET A 104 -10.10 0.91 -0.12
C MET A 104 -11.24 1.76 -0.65
N THR A 105 -11.87 1.27 -1.70
CA THR A 105 -13.14 1.80 -2.19
C THR A 105 -14.30 0.95 -1.71
N ILE A 106 -15.49 1.53 -1.69
CA ILE A 106 -16.73 0.80 -1.45
C ILE A 106 -16.85 -0.34 -2.46
N GLY A 107 -17.18 -1.54 -2.00
CA GLY A 107 -17.26 -2.75 -2.81
C GLY A 107 -15.94 -3.50 -2.99
N SER A 108 -14.80 -2.97 -2.54
CA SER A 108 -13.52 -3.68 -2.57
C SER A 108 -13.60 -4.97 -1.75
N ARG A 109 -13.04 -6.05 -2.30
CA ARG A 109 -12.87 -7.31 -1.57
C ARG A 109 -11.73 -7.15 -0.59
N VAL A 110 -11.92 -7.59 0.64
CA VAL A 110 -10.94 -7.47 1.72
C VAL A 110 -10.74 -8.80 2.41
N ALA A 111 -9.51 -9.02 2.87
CA ALA A 111 -9.16 -10.11 3.75
C ALA A 111 -9.31 -9.64 5.20
N LEU A 112 -10.17 -10.32 5.94
CA LEU A 112 -10.48 -10.07 7.33
C LEU A 112 -9.81 -11.14 8.21
N ASN A 113 -9.36 -10.73 9.39
CA ASN A 113 -8.88 -11.67 10.40
C ASN A 113 -10.04 -12.54 10.94
N LYS A 114 -9.80 -13.83 11.20
CA LYS A 114 -10.82 -14.76 11.69
C LYS A 114 -11.41 -14.40 13.06
N GLN A 115 -10.61 -13.83 13.97
CA GLN A 115 -11.02 -13.55 15.35
C GLN A 115 -11.55 -12.12 15.52
N THR A 116 -10.83 -11.14 14.98
CA THR A 116 -11.14 -9.71 15.20
C THR A 116 -11.88 -9.05 14.05
N LEU A 117 -12.00 -9.74 12.90
CA LEU A 117 -12.54 -9.19 11.65
C LEU A 117 -11.81 -7.94 11.13
N ALA A 118 -10.64 -7.60 11.70
CA ALA A 118 -9.85 -6.47 11.25
C ALA A 118 -9.39 -6.66 9.79
N VAL A 119 -9.38 -5.57 9.03
CA VAL A 119 -8.97 -5.58 7.63
C VAL A 119 -7.46 -5.76 7.56
N MET A 120 -7.01 -6.89 7.03
CA MET A 120 -5.60 -7.22 6.88
C MET A 120 -5.02 -6.78 5.54
N GLY A 121 -5.85 -6.75 4.50
CA GLY A 121 -5.45 -6.35 3.16
C GLY A 121 -6.63 -6.32 2.18
N VAL A 122 -6.45 -5.61 1.07
CA VAL A 122 -7.40 -5.56 -0.04
C VAL A 122 -7.04 -6.67 -1.03
N LEU A 123 -8.05 -7.46 -1.43
CA LEU A 123 -7.93 -8.49 -2.45
C LEU A 123 -8.30 -7.89 -3.82
N PRO A 124 -7.68 -8.34 -4.91
CA PRO A 124 -8.11 -7.96 -6.24
C PRO A 124 -9.58 -8.34 -6.45
N ALA A 125 -10.29 -7.56 -7.25
CA ALA A 125 -11.63 -7.92 -7.68
C ALA A 125 -11.57 -9.32 -8.32
N SER A 126 -12.48 -10.24 -7.93
CA SER A 126 -12.61 -11.47 -8.70
C SER A 126 -13.19 -11.11 -10.05
N LEU A 127 -12.33 -11.08 -11.06
CA LEU A 127 -12.79 -11.27 -12.43
C LEU A 127 -13.29 -12.72 -12.49
N ASP A 128 -14.55 -12.89 -12.87
CA ASP A 128 -15.11 -14.20 -13.17
C ASP A 128 -14.27 -14.82 -14.30
N PRO A 129 -13.85 -16.09 -14.20
CA PRO A 129 -13.13 -16.77 -15.29
C PRO A 129 -13.81 -16.62 -16.65
N LEU A 130 -15.15 -16.49 -16.69
CA LEU A 130 -15.89 -16.21 -17.93
C LEU A 130 -15.61 -14.82 -18.51
N VAL A 131 -15.40 -13.82 -17.66
CA VAL A 131 -15.06 -12.45 -18.07
C VAL A 131 -13.60 -12.37 -18.49
N THR A 132 -12.69 -13.05 -17.78
CA THR A 132 -11.28 -13.13 -18.17
C THR A 132 -11.10 -13.88 -19.50
N ALA A 133 -11.90 -14.92 -19.76
CA ALA A 133 -11.93 -15.60 -21.06
C ALA A 133 -12.51 -14.73 -22.19
N SER A 134 -13.24 -13.66 -21.83
CA SER A 134 -13.83 -12.69 -22.77
C SER A 134 -12.95 -11.46 -22.97
N GLU A 135 -11.84 -11.31 -22.24
CA GLU A 135 -10.79 -10.39 -22.66
C GLU A 135 -10.21 -10.94 -23.97
N ILE A 136 -10.19 -10.08 -24.99
CA ILE A 136 -9.74 -10.45 -26.34
C ILE A 136 -8.23 -10.70 -26.26
N VAL A 137 -7.85 -11.96 -26.05
CA VAL A 137 -6.44 -12.39 -26.01
C VAL A 137 -5.80 -12.31 -27.40
N ASP A 138 -6.62 -12.46 -28.46
CA ASP A 138 -6.14 -12.46 -29.84
C ASP A 138 -7.10 -11.69 -30.77
N LYS A 139 -6.54 -10.85 -31.64
CA LYS A 139 -7.31 -10.12 -32.65
C LYS A 139 -7.69 -11.10 -33.76
N PRO A 140 -8.98 -11.28 -34.09
CA PRO A 140 -9.36 -12.13 -35.21
C PRO A 140 -8.77 -11.59 -36.52
N THR A 141 -8.23 -12.49 -37.36
CA THR A 141 -7.63 -12.15 -38.66
C THR A 141 -8.67 -11.75 -39.72
N VAL A 142 -9.97 -11.92 -39.42
CA VAL A 142 -11.07 -11.64 -40.34
C VAL A 142 -11.28 -10.14 -40.47
N THR A 143 -11.38 -9.67 -41.70
CA THR A 143 -11.64 -8.27 -42.05
C THR A 143 -13.09 -8.08 -42.51
N TYR A 144 -13.59 -6.86 -42.50
CA TYR A 144 -14.94 -6.55 -43.00
C TYR A 144 -15.11 -6.86 -44.49
N GLU A 145 -14.01 -6.99 -45.23
CA GLU A 145 -13.99 -7.37 -46.66
C GLU A 145 -14.31 -8.86 -46.85
N ASP A 146 -14.10 -9.68 -45.82
CA ASP A 146 -14.41 -11.12 -45.83
C ASP A 146 -15.90 -11.41 -45.56
N ILE A 147 -16.70 -10.38 -45.25
CA ILE A 147 -18.14 -10.48 -44.97
C ILE A 147 -18.94 -9.99 -46.20
N GLY A 148 -19.39 -10.92 -47.04
CA GLY A 148 -20.16 -10.61 -48.25
C GLY A 148 -21.63 -10.27 -47.98
N GLY A 149 -22.18 -9.31 -48.75
CA GLY A 149 -23.62 -9.08 -48.87
C GLY A 149 -24.31 -8.25 -47.78
N LEU A 150 -23.55 -7.72 -46.80
CA LEU A 150 -24.08 -6.98 -45.63
C LEU A 150 -23.50 -5.56 -45.50
N SER A 151 -23.27 -4.88 -46.62
CA SER A 151 -22.57 -3.58 -46.65
C SER A 151 -23.30 -2.48 -45.86
N GLU A 152 -24.64 -2.49 -45.87
CA GLU A 152 -25.44 -1.50 -45.15
C GLU A 152 -25.39 -1.76 -43.63
N GLU A 153 -25.55 -3.00 -43.19
CA GLU A 153 -25.46 -3.39 -41.77
C GLU A 153 -24.05 -3.16 -41.20
N ILE A 154 -23.00 -3.41 -41.99
CA ILE A 154 -21.61 -3.10 -41.59
C ILE A 154 -21.43 -1.60 -41.38
N ARG A 155 -22.03 -0.76 -42.24
CA ARG A 155 -21.98 0.70 -42.09
C ARG A 155 -22.68 1.16 -40.80
N GLU A 156 -23.88 0.65 -40.53
CA GLU A 156 -24.62 0.96 -39.30
C GLU A 156 -23.84 0.58 -38.04
N ILE A 157 -23.23 -0.61 -38.02
CA ILE A 157 -22.43 -1.08 -36.89
C ILE A 157 -21.18 -0.19 -36.68
N ARG A 158 -20.51 0.25 -37.75
CA ARG A 158 -19.37 1.18 -37.65
C ARG A 158 -19.77 2.52 -37.05
N GLU A 159 -20.88 3.09 -37.50
CA GLU A 159 -21.38 4.36 -36.98
C GLU A 159 -21.84 4.24 -35.52
N ALA A 160 -22.39 3.10 -35.11
CA ALA A 160 -22.85 2.88 -33.75
C ALA A 160 -21.72 2.53 -32.75
N VAL A 161 -20.69 1.81 -33.18
CA VAL A 161 -19.65 1.27 -32.28
C VAL A 161 -18.30 1.97 -32.47
N GLU A 162 -17.86 2.17 -33.72
CA GLU A 162 -16.51 2.68 -34.02
C GLU A 162 -16.46 4.22 -33.91
N TYR A 163 -17.48 4.93 -34.39
CA TYR A 163 -17.51 6.40 -34.40
C TYR A 163 -17.53 7.02 -32.99
N PRO A 164 -18.28 6.50 -32.00
CA PRO A 164 -18.22 7.00 -30.63
C PRO A 164 -16.85 6.83 -29.97
N LEU A 165 -16.13 5.75 -30.32
CA LEU A 165 -14.82 5.44 -29.75
C LEU A 165 -13.71 6.26 -30.41
N LEU A 166 -13.68 6.34 -31.75
CA LEU A 166 -12.65 7.07 -32.49
C LEU A 166 -12.86 8.58 -32.51
N ARG A 167 -14.12 9.06 -32.45
CA ARG A 167 -14.47 10.48 -32.65
C ARG A 167 -15.32 11.03 -31.52
N SER A 168 -15.02 10.64 -30.28
CA SER A 168 -15.75 11.08 -29.08
C SER A 168 -15.88 12.62 -28.95
N GLU A 169 -14.90 13.37 -29.46
CA GLU A 169 -14.94 14.84 -29.46
C GLU A 169 -16.04 15.45 -30.32
N LEU A 170 -16.41 14.81 -31.44
CA LEU A 170 -17.49 15.31 -32.30
C LEU A 170 -18.84 15.20 -31.58
N TYR A 171 -19.09 14.10 -30.87
CA TYR A 171 -20.30 13.92 -30.06
C TYR A 171 -20.39 14.95 -28.92
N LYS A 172 -19.27 15.28 -28.28
CA LYS A 172 -19.20 16.32 -27.24
C LYS A 172 -19.48 17.73 -27.79
N ARG A 173 -19.02 18.05 -29.01
CA ARG A 173 -19.25 19.37 -29.64
C ARG A 173 -20.67 19.53 -30.16
N VAL A 174 -21.26 18.45 -30.68
CA VAL A 174 -22.64 18.44 -31.20
C VAL A 174 -23.67 18.30 -30.07
N GLY A 175 -23.24 17.89 -28.87
CA GLY A 175 -24.11 17.76 -27.69
C GLY A 175 -25.04 16.56 -27.74
N VAL A 176 -24.74 15.58 -28.59
CA VAL A 176 -25.54 14.37 -28.77
C VAL A 176 -24.85 13.22 -28.05
N ASP A 177 -25.58 12.52 -27.18
CA ASP A 177 -25.07 11.33 -26.52
C ASP A 177 -24.78 10.24 -27.58
N PRO A 178 -23.58 9.63 -27.58
CA PRO A 178 -23.32 8.51 -28.45
C PRO A 178 -24.34 7.39 -28.17
N PRO A 179 -24.75 6.62 -29.18
CA PRO A 179 -25.74 5.55 -29.01
C PRO A 179 -25.22 4.55 -27.97
N ARG A 180 -25.79 4.59 -26.75
CA ARG A 180 -25.48 3.60 -25.71
C ARG A 180 -26.04 2.27 -26.19
N ARG A 181 -25.25 1.19 -26.06
CA ARG A 181 -25.65 -0.21 -26.32
C ARG A 181 -27.04 -0.48 -25.70
N SER A 182 -28.10 -0.28 -26.48
CA SER A 182 -29.45 -0.66 -26.09
C SER A 182 -29.56 -2.17 -26.26
N ALA A 183 -30.16 -2.82 -25.27
CA ALA A 183 -30.29 -4.27 -25.16
C ALA A 183 -30.73 -4.93 -26.49
N PRO A 184 -30.23 -6.15 -26.80
CA PRO A 184 -30.53 -6.81 -28.06
C PRO A 184 -32.04 -6.99 -28.20
N HIS A 185 -32.59 -6.41 -29.26
CA HIS A 185 -33.98 -6.58 -29.66
C HIS A 185 -34.17 -8.05 -30.07
N ARG A 186 -34.81 -8.83 -29.20
CA ARG A 186 -35.12 -10.24 -29.44
C ARG A 186 -36.18 -10.33 -30.53
N ILE A 187 -35.77 -10.74 -31.74
CA ILE A 187 -36.69 -11.14 -32.81
C ILE A 187 -37.39 -12.43 -32.36
N PRO A 188 -38.74 -12.47 -32.25
CA PRO A 188 -39.45 -13.71 -32.06
C PRO A 188 -39.42 -14.53 -33.36
N ARG A 189 -39.15 -15.83 -33.24
CA ARG A 189 -39.44 -16.82 -34.28
C ARG A 189 -40.93 -17.02 -34.42
#